data_AF-A0A6J6X752-F1
#
_entry.id   AF-A0A6J6X752-F1
#
_cell.length_a   1.000
_cell.length_b   1.000
_cell.length_c   1.000
_cell.angle_alpha   90.00
_cell.angle_beta   90.00
_cell.angle_gamma   90.00
#
_symmetry.space_group_name_H-M   'P 1'
#
loop_
_entity.id
_entity.type
_entity.pdbx_description
1 polymer ?
#
loop_
_entity_poly.entity_id
_entity_poly.type
_entity_poly.pdbx_seq_one_letter_code
_entity_poly.pdbx_strand_id
1 'polypeptide(L)'
;MTGFLGYDNDRLLNLRSAMDRALLELSDLRISDPEANATLQLVRRAHVAIADRCLPPLRELLSCQATTAYVPTRLKRNEIAVSRLATLQLTQGWAVVTDPLSPRPHSMTIEDAQALGWALSQTHLKSLKKNAEIKWLETNLAEIAQRPELVAALVTNMTDDAWTHLCDQLGDDRITLLSTLTVEGRLSDDERSRLASIDAVFTHLGTIMASGTATALNTMHPYAAAMLVQHLQLSAGDLASLSVDLIRRYRVGGWADVQRAGPGTGDLLMHTMLDTPGAPAAFMLLIADDPAVVLDSAHNHALAEQLILEGTHPANITTQQAGAVVPALARYLLSSNAAQSGFYGQPIRDNSAFAVGLIAPWLLQFTATHHDDWHFVNGEGACLLASIVHDGEAFARLSQRRTEIAAGLSATIATSGDSGRHAVEDLAAILGLIDVLARQHNIARTAEARQLWNIGFALISVAAAQLPGGAVATVGAGFALAGLHKLLVQHGIAPKSAQAAEHDTLYALDWQTTVAAATVVCLTFDEMTRDGRIATSTPPPPLPDPHAAAPGARYSSDFETWLDTANLGSAAAVLFGLKQTLASTHETERDAAELATG
;
A
#
# COMPACT_ATOMS: atom_id res chain seq x y z
N MET A 1 -21.94 30.56 -36.91
CA MET A 1 -22.05 29.31 -37.69
C MET A 1 -20.70 28.96 -38.30
N THR A 2 -19.91 28.14 -37.62
CA THR A 2 -18.52 27.88 -38.06
C THR A 2 -18.19 26.40 -37.84
N GLY A 3 -18.64 25.58 -38.78
CA GLY A 3 -18.12 24.24 -39.00
C GLY A 3 -16.81 24.29 -39.77
N PHE A 4 -15.95 23.31 -39.53
CA PHE A 4 -14.74 23.08 -40.31
C PHE A 4 -15.10 22.84 -41.77
N LEU A 5 -14.22 23.24 -42.68
CA LEU A 5 -14.34 22.97 -44.12
C LEU A 5 -13.96 21.50 -44.39
N GLY A 6 -14.69 20.57 -43.77
CA GLY A 6 -15.02 19.34 -44.47
C GLY A 6 -15.87 19.75 -45.67
N TYR A 7 -15.65 19.12 -46.82
CA TYR A 7 -16.33 19.45 -48.07
C TYR A 7 -17.81 19.82 -47.84
N ASP A 8 -18.13 21.11 -47.95
CA ASP A 8 -19.48 21.67 -47.83
C ASP A 8 -19.86 22.17 -49.21
N ASN A 9 -20.51 21.28 -49.97
CA ASN A 9 -20.88 21.51 -51.36
C ASN A 9 -21.68 22.81 -51.51
N ASP A 10 -22.62 23.07 -50.59
CA ASP A 10 -23.48 24.25 -50.63
C ASP A 10 -22.67 25.53 -50.42
N ARG A 11 -21.72 25.54 -49.48
CA ARG A 11 -20.83 26.69 -49.28
C ARG A 11 -19.89 26.93 -50.46
N LEU A 12 -19.33 25.88 -51.07
CA LEU A 12 -18.48 26.02 -52.25
C LEU A 12 -19.27 26.48 -53.48
N LEU A 13 -20.49 25.99 -53.67
CA LEU A 13 -21.42 26.47 -54.69
C LEU A 13 -21.82 27.93 -54.45
N ASN A 14 -22.04 28.33 -53.19
CA ASN A 14 -22.30 29.73 -52.82
C ASN A 14 -21.08 30.62 -53.06
N LEU A 15 -19.88 30.15 -52.72
CA LEU A 15 -18.63 30.87 -52.96
C LEU A 15 -18.35 31.03 -54.45
N ARG A 16 -18.49 29.96 -55.23
CA ARG A 16 -18.40 29.99 -56.70
C ARG A 16 -19.39 31.01 -57.26
N SER A 17 -20.65 30.95 -56.82
CA SER A 17 -21.69 31.88 -57.29
C SER A 17 -21.45 33.32 -56.85
N ALA A 18 -20.82 33.55 -55.70
CA ALA A 18 -20.39 34.88 -55.27
C ALA A 18 -19.20 35.39 -56.11
N MET A 19 -18.24 34.54 -56.43
CA MET A 19 -17.09 34.88 -57.29
C MET A 19 -17.51 35.13 -58.75
N ASP A 20 -18.42 34.32 -59.30
CA ASP A 20 -18.98 34.53 -60.63
C ASP A 20 -19.76 35.87 -60.69
N ARG A 21 -20.55 36.20 -59.64
CA ARG A 21 -21.21 37.51 -59.51
C ARG A 21 -20.21 38.66 -59.40
N ALA A 22 -19.18 38.51 -58.57
CA ALA A 22 -18.14 39.52 -58.44
C ALA A 22 -17.42 39.76 -59.77
N LEU A 23 -17.15 38.72 -60.57
CA LEU A 23 -16.59 38.91 -61.92
C LEU A 23 -17.52 39.70 -62.84
N LEU A 24 -18.82 39.39 -62.83
CA LEU A 24 -19.82 40.14 -63.60
C LEU A 24 -19.81 41.62 -63.20
N GLU A 25 -19.93 41.90 -61.90
CA GLU A 25 -19.92 43.27 -61.36
C GLU A 25 -18.63 44.03 -61.69
N LEU A 26 -17.47 43.36 -61.58
CA LEU A 26 -16.17 43.95 -61.90
C LEU A 26 -15.98 44.16 -63.41
N SER A 27 -16.60 43.33 -64.25
CA SER A 27 -16.53 43.44 -65.71
C SER A 27 -17.38 44.60 -66.27
N ASP A 28 -18.44 44.99 -65.56
CA ASP A 28 -19.35 46.07 -65.94
C ASP A 28 -18.90 47.47 -65.48
N LEU A 29 -17.85 47.55 -64.66
CA LEU A 29 -17.30 48.84 -64.20
C LEU A 29 -16.61 49.60 -65.34
N ARG A 30 -17.32 50.59 -65.89
CA ARG A 30 -16.78 51.59 -66.83
C ARG A 30 -16.73 52.95 -66.17
N ILE A 31 -15.52 53.44 -65.90
CA ILE A 31 -15.28 54.78 -65.39
C ILE A 31 -14.38 55.51 -66.39
N SER A 32 -14.85 56.66 -66.87
CA SER A 32 -14.12 57.51 -67.85
C SER A 32 -13.27 58.59 -67.19
N ASP A 33 -13.18 58.59 -65.86
CA ASP A 33 -12.43 59.56 -65.07
C ASP A 33 -10.92 59.21 -65.04
N PRO A 34 -10.03 60.09 -65.52
CA PRO A 34 -8.58 59.89 -65.49
C PRO A 34 -8.00 59.71 -64.07
N GLU A 35 -8.60 60.33 -63.06
CA GLU A 35 -8.13 60.24 -61.66
C GLU A 35 -8.42 58.85 -61.06
N ALA A 36 -9.39 58.12 -61.60
CA ALA A 36 -9.77 56.77 -61.16
C ALA A 36 -8.88 55.64 -61.75
N ASN A 37 -7.91 55.95 -62.60
CA ASN A 37 -7.11 54.95 -63.32
C ASN A 37 -6.33 53.99 -62.38
N ALA A 38 -5.78 54.49 -61.28
CA ALA A 38 -5.07 53.64 -60.32
C ALA A 38 -6.01 52.62 -59.65
N THR A 39 -7.21 53.05 -59.30
CA THR A 39 -8.26 52.20 -58.74
C THR A 39 -8.76 51.17 -59.78
N LEU A 40 -8.95 51.59 -61.04
CA LEU A 40 -9.30 50.68 -62.14
C LEU A 40 -8.24 49.59 -62.38
N GLN A 41 -6.95 49.90 -62.20
CA GLN A 41 -5.89 48.88 -62.27
C GLN A 41 -6.01 47.85 -61.13
N LEU A 42 -6.38 48.26 -59.92
CA LEU A 42 -6.63 47.33 -58.81
C LEU A 42 -7.86 46.46 -59.07
N VAL A 43 -8.94 47.04 -59.59
CA VAL A 43 -10.16 46.33 -60.02
C VAL A 43 -9.82 45.28 -61.08
N ARG A 44 -9.03 45.64 -62.10
CA ARG A 44 -8.57 44.68 -63.14
C ARG A 44 -7.70 43.56 -62.56
N ARG A 45 -6.81 43.88 -61.62
CA ARG A 45 -6.00 42.85 -60.94
C ARG A 45 -6.86 41.90 -60.12
N ALA A 46 -7.87 42.42 -59.41
CA ALA A 46 -8.83 41.61 -58.67
C ALA A 46 -9.65 40.72 -59.61
N HIS A 47 -10.13 41.28 -60.73
CA HIS A 47 -10.83 40.51 -61.77
C HIS A 47 -9.96 39.37 -62.31
N VAL A 48 -8.72 39.64 -62.72
CA VAL A 48 -7.77 38.62 -63.20
C VAL A 48 -7.47 37.58 -62.12
N ALA A 49 -7.27 38.00 -60.86
CA ALA A 49 -7.05 37.06 -59.77
C ALA A 49 -8.24 36.13 -59.53
N ILE A 50 -9.47 36.65 -59.58
CA ILE A 50 -10.68 35.82 -59.41
C ILE A 50 -10.85 34.87 -60.60
N ALA A 51 -10.70 35.37 -61.83
CA ALA A 51 -10.91 34.61 -63.07
C ALA A 51 -9.86 33.51 -63.28
N ASP A 52 -8.58 33.83 -63.09
CA ASP A 52 -7.49 32.96 -63.52
C ASP A 52 -6.91 32.13 -62.36
N ARG A 53 -7.09 32.56 -61.11
CA ARG A 53 -6.51 31.86 -59.94
C ARG A 53 -7.53 31.25 -59.00
N CYS A 54 -8.63 31.95 -58.71
CA CYS A 54 -9.58 31.49 -57.68
C CYS A 54 -10.66 30.55 -58.23
N LEU A 55 -11.29 30.89 -59.36
CA LEU A 55 -12.41 30.12 -59.91
C LEU A 55 -12.02 28.75 -60.50
N PRO A 56 -10.91 28.59 -61.24
CA PRO A 56 -10.54 27.30 -61.83
C PRO A 56 -10.43 26.17 -60.79
N PRO A 57 -9.68 26.30 -59.68
CA PRO A 57 -9.59 25.23 -58.68
C PRO A 57 -10.93 24.97 -57.98
N LEU A 58 -11.76 26.00 -57.75
CA LEU A 58 -13.11 25.85 -57.19
C LEU A 58 -14.02 25.02 -58.12
N ARG A 59 -13.92 25.24 -59.44
CA ARG A 59 -14.69 24.49 -60.45
C ARG A 59 -14.21 23.05 -60.57
N GLU A 60 -12.90 22.82 -60.56
CA GLU A 60 -12.32 21.46 -60.54
C GLU A 60 -12.79 20.68 -59.31
N LEU A 61 -12.73 21.30 -58.14
CA LEU A 61 -13.13 20.67 -56.86
C LEU A 61 -14.63 20.33 -56.85
N LEU A 62 -15.48 21.21 -57.38
CA LEU A 62 -16.93 20.96 -57.53
C LEU A 62 -17.28 19.96 -58.64
N SER A 63 -16.37 19.71 -59.59
CA SER A 63 -16.58 18.75 -60.68
C SER A 63 -16.19 17.31 -60.32
N CYS A 64 -15.54 17.12 -59.17
CA CYS A 64 -15.07 15.82 -58.72
C CYS A 64 -16.25 14.91 -58.30
N GLN A 65 -16.48 13.79 -59.00
CA GLN A 65 -17.56 12.85 -58.65
C GLN A 65 -17.43 12.28 -57.23
N ALA A 66 -16.21 12.09 -56.73
CA ALA A 66 -15.98 11.60 -55.37
C ALA A 66 -16.57 12.52 -54.30
N THR A 67 -16.75 13.81 -54.60
CA THR A 67 -17.29 14.77 -53.65
C THR A 67 -18.82 14.90 -53.75
N THR A 68 -19.45 14.50 -54.86
CA THR A 68 -20.92 14.53 -55.01
C THR A 68 -21.66 13.53 -54.13
N ALA A 69 -21.03 12.41 -53.76
CA ALA A 69 -21.59 11.41 -52.83
C ALA A 69 -21.19 11.65 -51.36
N TYR A 70 -20.37 12.67 -51.09
CA TYR A 70 -19.85 12.94 -49.76
C TYR A 70 -20.90 13.65 -48.90
N VAL A 71 -21.37 12.97 -47.85
CA VAL A 71 -22.19 13.59 -46.81
C VAL A 71 -21.25 14.27 -45.82
N PRO A 72 -21.31 15.60 -45.64
CA PRO A 72 -20.45 16.30 -44.70
C PRO A 72 -20.72 15.77 -43.28
N THR A 73 -19.72 15.14 -42.68
CA THR A 73 -19.82 14.79 -41.26
C THR A 73 -19.75 16.10 -40.48
N ARG A 74 -20.86 16.47 -39.83
CA ARG A 74 -20.86 17.61 -38.91
C ARG A 74 -20.02 17.27 -37.68
N LEU A 75 -18.76 17.64 -37.75
CA LEU A 75 -17.84 17.61 -36.63
C LEU A 75 -18.33 18.57 -35.56
N LYS A 76 -18.66 18.06 -34.37
CA LYS A 76 -19.12 18.89 -33.27
C LYS A 76 -17.88 19.51 -32.61
N ARG A 77 -17.86 20.84 -32.45
CA ARG A 77 -16.72 21.58 -31.87
C ARG A 77 -16.29 21.12 -30.48
N ASN A 78 -17.17 20.41 -29.77
CA ASN A 78 -16.93 19.88 -28.44
C ASN A 78 -16.24 18.50 -28.46
N GLU A 79 -15.88 17.94 -29.63
CA GLU A 79 -15.10 16.71 -29.76
C GLU A 79 -13.61 17.04 -29.80
N ILE A 80 -12.79 16.27 -29.09
CA ILE A 80 -11.38 16.63 -28.85
C ILE A 80 -10.53 16.59 -30.12
N ALA A 81 -10.77 15.60 -30.98
CA ALA A 81 -10.11 15.47 -32.27
C ALA A 81 -10.41 16.69 -33.17
N VAL A 82 -11.63 17.22 -33.08
CA VAL A 82 -12.10 18.37 -33.85
C VAL A 82 -11.51 19.67 -33.29
N SER A 83 -11.44 19.80 -31.96
CA SER A 83 -10.81 20.94 -31.28
C SER A 83 -9.31 21.03 -31.64
N ARG A 84 -8.57 19.91 -31.62
CA ARG A 84 -7.16 19.85 -32.08
C ARG A 84 -7.01 20.36 -33.51
N LEU A 85 -7.85 19.89 -34.43
CA LEU A 85 -7.79 20.32 -35.83
C LEU A 85 -8.08 21.81 -35.99
N ALA A 86 -8.96 22.37 -35.16
CA ALA A 86 -9.18 23.80 -35.08
C ALA A 86 -7.92 24.57 -34.70
N THR A 87 -7.19 24.08 -33.70
CA THR A 87 -5.96 24.70 -33.24
C THR A 87 -4.90 24.67 -34.32
N LEU A 88 -4.67 23.51 -34.95
CA LEU A 88 -3.74 23.39 -36.08
C LEU A 88 -4.12 24.34 -37.21
N GLN A 89 -5.42 24.49 -37.50
CA GLN A 89 -5.88 25.43 -38.51
C GLN A 89 -5.57 26.89 -38.13
N LEU A 90 -5.77 27.25 -36.86
CA LEU A 90 -5.50 28.60 -36.36
C LEU A 90 -4.00 28.93 -36.32
N THR A 91 -3.15 27.95 -36.01
CA THR A 91 -1.70 28.16 -35.86
C THR A 91 -0.93 27.96 -37.17
N GLN A 92 -1.40 27.11 -38.08
CA GLN A 92 -0.69 26.72 -39.31
C GLN A 92 -1.44 27.02 -40.61
N GLY A 93 -2.68 27.51 -40.57
CA GLY A 93 -3.47 27.82 -41.75
C GLY A 93 -4.33 26.64 -42.23
N TRP A 94 -4.21 26.22 -43.49
CA TRP A 94 -5.08 25.15 -44.03
C TRP A 94 -4.48 23.77 -43.78
N ALA A 95 -5.25 22.86 -43.19
CA ALA A 95 -4.88 21.46 -43.00
C ALA A 95 -5.84 20.53 -43.76
N VAL A 96 -5.29 19.56 -44.50
CA VAL A 96 -6.07 18.48 -45.11
C VAL A 96 -6.14 17.33 -44.12
N VAL A 97 -7.35 16.90 -43.78
CA VAL A 97 -7.56 15.85 -42.78
C VAL A 97 -8.53 14.81 -43.36
N THR A 98 -8.13 13.54 -43.37
CA THR A 98 -9.05 12.40 -43.46
C THR A 98 -9.83 12.28 -42.14
N ASP A 99 -10.84 11.40 -42.05
CA ASP A 99 -11.69 11.24 -40.85
C ASP A 99 -10.90 11.43 -39.54
N PRO A 100 -11.24 12.45 -38.70
CA PRO A 100 -10.46 12.82 -37.51
C PRO A 100 -10.38 11.72 -36.45
N LEU A 101 -11.28 10.73 -36.49
CA LEU A 101 -11.30 9.59 -35.58
C LEU A 101 -10.67 8.32 -36.19
N SER A 102 -10.35 8.32 -37.49
CA SER A 102 -9.66 7.21 -38.13
C SER A 102 -8.18 7.15 -37.72
N PRO A 103 -7.54 5.97 -37.78
CA PRO A 103 -6.10 5.84 -37.53
C PRO A 103 -5.33 6.83 -38.39
N ARG A 104 -4.47 7.64 -37.76
CA ARG A 104 -3.71 8.66 -38.50
C ARG A 104 -2.79 7.97 -39.50
N PRO A 105 -2.71 8.45 -40.76
CA PRO A 105 -1.74 7.92 -41.72
C PRO A 105 -0.29 8.35 -41.45
N HIS A 106 -0.05 9.25 -40.48
CA HIS A 106 1.29 9.79 -40.14
C HIS A 106 1.50 9.86 -38.62
N SER A 107 2.76 9.78 -38.19
CA SER A 107 3.19 9.92 -36.79
C SER A 107 2.92 11.32 -36.22
N MET A 108 2.69 11.40 -34.91
CA MET A 108 2.52 12.64 -34.15
C MET A 108 3.74 13.57 -34.30
N THR A 109 3.48 14.83 -34.67
CA THR A 109 4.50 15.88 -34.68
C THR A 109 4.49 16.71 -33.38
N ILE A 110 5.50 17.55 -33.18
CA ILE A 110 5.57 18.48 -32.04
C ILE A 110 4.36 19.43 -32.05
N GLU A 111 3.98 19.91 -33.22
CA GLU A 111 2.86 20.82 -33.38
C GLU A 111 1.51 20.12 -33.16
N ASP A 112 1.40 18.84 -33.52
CA ASP A 112 0.24 18.03 -33.19
C ASP A 112 0.06 17.86 -31.68
N ALA A 113 1.16 17.64 -30.95
CA ALA A 113 1.15 17.53 -29.49
C ALA A 113 0.79 18.87 -28.84
N GLN A 114 1.35 19.99 -29.31
CA GLN A 114 0.97 21.33 -28.86
C GLN A 114 -0.52 21.63 -29.09
N ALA A 115 -1.04 21.27 -30.27
CA ALA A 115 -2.44 21.47 -30.60
C ALA A 115 -3.37 20.60 -29.75
N LEU A 116 -2.95 19.37 -29.44
CA LEU A 116 -3.68 18.50 -28.52
C LEU A 116 -3.71 19.10 -27.10
N GLY A 117 -2.58 19.61 -26.59
CA GLY A 117 -2.50 20.25 -25.27
C GLY A 117 -3.41 21.47 -25.17
N TRP A 118 -3.41 22.31 -26.21
CA TRP A 118 -4.32 23.46 -26.27
C TRP A 118 -5.79 23.04 -26.36
N ALA A 119 -6.10 22.01 -27.13
CA ALA A 119 -7.45 21.48 -27.29
C ALA A 119 -7.99 20.89 -25.97
N LEU A 120 -7.15 20.17 -25.22
CA LEU A 120 -7.44 19.68 -23.87
C LEU A 120 -7.69 20.81 -22.88
N SER A 121 -6.98 21.93 -23.04
CA SER A 121 -7.15 23.14 -22.20
C SER A 121 -8.37 23.99 -22.50
N GLN A 122 -9.13 23.68 -23.56
CA GLN A 122 -10.37 24.41 -23.83
C GLN A 122 -11.49 23.95 -22.89
N THR A 123 -12.06 24.90 -22.15
CA THR A 123 -13.19 24.72 -21.20
C THR A 123 -14.52 24.22 -21.82
N HIS A 124 -14.54 23.91 -23.11
CA HIS A 124 -15.73 23.49 -23.86
C HIS A 124 -15.70 22.01 -24.30
N LEU A 125 -14.71 21.23 -23.86
CA LEU A 125 -14.78 19.78 -23.98
C LEU A 125 -15.96 19.27 -23.16
N LYS A 126 -17.10 19.06 -23.83
CA LYS A 126 -18.17 18.25 -23.25
C LYS A 126 -17.57 16.87 -23.08
N SER A 127 -17.71 16.33 -21.88
CA SER A 127 -17.49 14.93 -21.49
C SER A 127 -17.19 13.98 -22.66
N LEU A 128 -16.04 13.30 -22.61
CA LEU A 128 -15.54 12.23 -23.49
C LEU A 128 -16.49 11.01 -23.52
N LYS A 129 -17.76 11.23 -23.88
CA LYS A 129 -18.84 10.24 -23.74
C LYS A 129 -18.72 9.09 -24.74
N LYS A 130 -17.94 9.22 -25.80
CA LYS A 130 -17.85 8.19 -26.85
C LYS A 130 -16.61 7.32 -26.68
N ASN A 131 -16.79 6.00 -26.77
CA ASN A 131 -15.69 5.04 -26.68
C ASN A 131 -14.61 5.29 -27.75
N ALA A 132 -15.03 5.65 -28.97
CA ALA A 132 -14.11 6.00 -30.06
C ALA A 132 -13.22 7.21 -29.75
N GLU A 133 -13.70 8.19 -28.98
CA GLU A 133 -12.90 9.36 -28.59
C GLU A 133 -11.86 9.01 -27.53
N ILE A 134 -12.21 8.15 -26.56
CA ILE A 134 -11.26 7.67 -25.54
C ILE A 134 -10.18 6.82 -26.21
N LYS A 135 -10.55 5.90 -27.11
CA LYS A 135 -9.57 5.08 -27.84
C LYS A 135 -8.67 5.90 -28.77
N TRP A 136 -9.21 6.95 -29.36
CA TRP A 136 -8.41 7.92 -30.10
C TRP A 136 -7.43 8.63 -29.17
N LEU A 137 -7.89 9.11 -28.01
CA LEU A 137 -7.03 9.79 -27.03
C LEU A 137 -5.92 8.86 -26.51
N GLU A 138 -6.26 7.62 -26.16
CA GLU A 138 -5.35 6.54 -25.77
C GLU A 138 -4.22 6.39 -26.78
N THR A 139 -4.54 6.17 -28.06
CA THR A 139 -3.54 5.98 -29.12
C THR A 139 -2.58 7.16 -29.24
N ASN A 140 -3.09 8.37 -29.12
CA ASN A 140 -2.32 9.59 -29.26
C ASN A 140 -1.42 9.87 -28.05
N LEU A 141 -1.94 9.65 -26.84
CA LEU A 141 -1.15 9.80 -25.61
C LEU A 141 -0.08 8.71 -25.50
N ALA A 142 -0.35 7.49 -26.00
CA ALA A 142 0.64 6.42 -26.06
C ALA A 142 1.87 6.82 -26.88
N GLU A 143 1.67 7.43 -28.06
CA GLU A 143 2.77 7.91 -28.90
C GLU A 143 3.52 9.08 -28.24
N ILE A 144 2.79 10.02 -27.61
CA ILE A 144 3.39 11.16 -26.91
C ILE A 144 4.24 10.70 -25.73
N ALA A 145 3.74 9.78 -24.90
CA ALA A 145 4.42 9.31 -23.69
C ALA A 145 5.79 8.65 -23.98
N GLN A 146 6.00 8.14 -25.21
CA GLN A 146 7.26 7.50 -25.62
C GLN A 146 8.33 8.49 -26.11
N ARG A 147 7.97 9.76 -26.32
CA ARG A 147 8.79 10.75 -27.02
C ARG A 147 8.93 12.04 -26.20
N PRO A 148 10.04 12.26 -25.48
CA PRO A 148 10.20 13.40 -24.57
C PRO A 148 9.95 14.76 -25.21
N GLU A 149 10.29 14.94 -26.50
CA GLU A 149 10.02 16.16 -27.24
C GLU A 149 8.52 16.43 -27.44
N LEU A 150 7.72 15.38 -27.58
CA LEU A 150 6.25 15.49 -27.68
C LEU A 150 5.61 15.74 -26.32
N VAL A 151 6.15 15.13 -25.26
CA VAL A 151 5.72 15.38 -23.87
C VAL A 151 5.88 16.86 -23.54
N ALA A 152 7.07 17.42 -23.76
CA ALA A 152 7.33 18.83 -23.53
C ALA A 152 6.39 19.74 -24.34
N ALA A 153 6.13 19.38 -25.60
CA ALA A 153 5.23 20.09 -26.51
C ALA A 153 3.77 20.08 -26.04
N LEU A 154 3.27 18.94 -25.56
CA LEU A 154 1.93 18.81 -24.99
C LEU A 154 1.78 19.64 -23.72
N VAL A 155 2.70 19.45 -22.76
CA VAL A 155 2.66 20.07 -21.42
C VAL A 155 2.72 21.60 -21.51
N THR A 156 3.48 22.15 -22.45
CA THR A 156 3.61 23.62 -22.65
C THR A 156 2.25 24.32 -22.81
N ASN A 157 1.26 23.64 -23.41
CA ASN A 157 -0.06 24.20 -23.68
C ASN A 157 -1.18 23.61 -22.80
N MET A 158 -0.83 22.76 -21.84
CA MET A 158 -1.79 22.09 -20.95
C MET A 158 -1.80 22.79 -19.59
N THR A 159 -2.93 23.41 -19.22
CA THR A 159 -3.05 24.10 -17.92
C THR A 159 -3.34 23.11 -16.78
N ASP A 160 -3.03 23.49 -15.54
CA ASP A 160 -3.35 22.68 -14.36
C ASP A 160 -4.86 22.38 -14.26
N ASP A 161 -5.72 23.37 -14.56
CA ASP A 161 -7.17 23.18 -14.61
C ASP A 161 -7.60 22.15 -15.68
N ALA A 162 -6.88 22.11 -16.81
CA ALA A 162 -7.15 21.15 -17.88
C ALA A 162 -6.78 19.73 -17.48
N TRP A 163 -5.64 19.56 -16.81
CA TRP A 163 -5.24 18.29 -16.19
C TRP A 163 -6.30 17.81 -15.24
N THR A 164 -6.70 18.66 -14.30
CA THR A 164 -7.70 18.37 -13.28
C THR A 164 -9.03 17.96 -13.91
N HIS A 165 -9.59 18.79 -14.79
CA HIS A 165 -10.88 18.50 -15.41
C HIS A 165 -10.86 17.21 -16.26
N LEU A 166 -9.79 16.96 -17.02
CA LEU A 166 -9.69 15.74 -17.82
C LEU A 166 -9.66 14.49 -16.94
N CYS A 167 -8.80 14.48 -15.92
CA CYS A 167 -8.59 13.32 -15.06
C CYS A 167 -9.82 13.05 -14.20
N ASP A 168 -10.44 14.09 -13.63
CA ASP A 168 -11.66 13.96 -12.83
C ASP A 168 -12.80 13.37 -13.65
N GLN A 169 -12.97 13.85 -14.88
CA GLN A 169 -14.01 13.35 -15.77
C GLN A 169 -13.77 11.90 -16.24
N LEU A 170 -12.52 11.49 -16.45
CA LEU A 170 -12.17 10.09 -16.73
C LEU A 170 -12.38 9.21 -15.49
N GLY A 171 -12.05 9.71 -14.30
CA GLY A 171 -12.28 9.03 -13.02
C GLY A 171 -13.77 8.81 -12.76
N ASP A 172 -14.60 9.83 -12.94
CA ASP A 172 -16.05 9.75 -12.79
C ASP A 172 -16.69 8.77 -13.79
N ASP A 173 -16.22 8.76 -15.04
CA ASP A 173 -16.63 7.79 -16.07
C ASP A 173 -16.26 6.36 -15.65
N ARG A 174 -15.03 6.15 -15.15
CA ARG A 174 -14.56 4.85 -14.65
C ARG A 174 -15.41 4.34 -13.50
N ILE A 175 -15.63 5.18 -12.48
CA ILE A 175 -16.47 4.87 -11.31
C ILE A 175 -17.89 4.52 -11.75
N THR A 176 -18.44 5.23 -12.74
CA THR A 176 -19.77 4.95 -13.27
C THR A 176 -19.85 3.59 -13.95
N LEU A 177 -18.85 3.20 -14.75
CA LEU A 177 -18.78 1.87 -15.36
C LEU A 177 -18.69 0.76 -14.30
N LEU A 178 -17.84 0.93 -13.28
CA LEU A 178 -17.70 -0.04 -12.20
C LEU A 178 -18.99 -0.18 -11.37
N SER A 179 -19.78 0.89 -11.25
CA SER A 179 -21.10 0.81 -10.61
C SER A 179 -22.09 -0.06 -11.38
N THR A 180 -22.05 -0.06 -12.72
CA THR A 180 -22.87 -0.97 -13.55
C THR A 180 -22.54 -2.44 -13.27
N LEU A 181 -21.25 -2.77 -13.13
CA LEU A 181 -20.82 -4.13 -12.75
C LEU A 181 -21.44 -4.59 -11.42
N THR A 182 -21.63 -3.66 -10.49
CA THR A 182 -22.24 -3.94 -9.17
C THR A 182 -23.72 -4.28 -9.29
N VAL A 183 -24.45 -3.48 -10.06
CA VAL A 183 -25.91 -3.58 -10.18
C VAL A 183 -26.30 -4.75 -11.08
N GLU A 184 -25.59 -4.96 -12.18
CA GLU A 184 -25.93 -5.95 -13.21
C GLU A 184 -25.12 -7.25 -13.07
N GLY A 185 -24.09 -7.28 -12.23
CA GLY A 185 -23.19 -8.43 -12.04
C GLY A 185 -22.26 -8.70 -13.22
N ARG A 186 -22.32 -7.89 -14.29
CA ARG A 186 -21.47 -8.01 -15.49
C ARG A 186 -21.38 -6.68 -16.23
N LEU A 187 -20.26 -6.47 -16.93
CA LEU A 187 -20.11 -5.42 -17.95
C LEU A 187 -20.35 -6.01 -19.33
N SER A 188 -20.98 -5.23 -20.21
CA SER A 188 -20.97 -5.51 -21.65
C SER A 188 -19.55 -5.44 -22.23
N ASP A 189 -19.33 -6.02 -23.41
CA ASP A 189 -18.02 -6.00 -24.07
C ASP A 189 -17.57 -4.56 -24.41
N ASP A 190 -18.52 -3.70 -24.78
CA ASP A 190 -18.28 -2.28 -25.05
C ASP A 190 -17.85 -1.52 -23.79
N GLU A 191 -18.51 -1.76 -22.66
CA GLU A 191 -18.16 -1.15 -21.37
C GLU A 191 -16.80 -1.65 -20.86
N ARG A 192 -16.51 -2.93 -21.02
CA ARG A 192 -15.21 -3.51 -20.66
C ARG A 192 -14.09 -2.92 -21.53
N SER A 193 -14.33 -2.79 -22.84
CA SER A 193 -13.38 -2.13 -23.74
C SER A 193 -13.17 -0.66 -23.34
N ARG A 194 -14.23 0.05 -22.97
CA ARG A 194 -14.13 1.44 -22.54
C ARG A 194 -13.34 1.58 -21.24
N LEU A 195 -13.59 0.71 -20.26
CA LEU A 195 -12.86 0.67 -19.00
C LEU A 195 -11.36 0.48 -19.23
N ALA A 196 -10.98 -0.49 -20.08
CA ALA A 196 -9.60 -0.74 -20.44
C ALA A 196 -8.93 0.47 -21.12
N SER A 197 -9.64 1.16 -22.01
CA SER A 197 -9.12 2.38 -22.64
C SER A 197 -8.95 3.53 -21.65
N ILE A 198 -9.84 3.68 -20.66
CA ILE A 198 -9.66 4.69 -19.59
C ILE A 198 -8.42 4.38 -18.76
N ASP A 199 -8.23 3.12 -18.37
CA ASP A 199 -7.06 2.70 -17.57
C ASP A 199 -5.76 2.95 -18.35
N ALA A 200 -5.72 2.63 -19.65
CA ALA A 200 -4.58 2.92 -20.51
C ALA A 200 -4.30 4.43 -20.64
N VAL A 201 -5.35 5.26 -20.75
CA VAL A 201 -5.19 6.73 -20.76
C VAL A 201 -4.56 7.21 -19.45
N PHE A 202 -5.02 6.74 -18.28
CA PHE A 202 -4.39 7.10 -17.00
C PHE A 202 -2.92 6.71 -16.93
N THR A 203 -2.54 5.53 -17.45
CA THR A 203 -1.13 5.12 -17.55
C THR A 203 -0.29 6.08 -18.38
N HIS A 204 -0.79 6.49 -19.55
CA HIS A 204 -0.07 7.45 -20.41
C HIS A 204 -0.01 8.85 -19.80
N LEU A 205 -1.10 9.33 -19.20
CA LEU A 205 -1.14 10.62 -18.51
C LEU A 205 -0.16 10.65 -17.32
N GLY A 206 -0.11 9.59 -16.52
CA GLY A 206 0.85 9.49 -15.41
C GLY A 206 2.30 9.52 -15.89
N THR A 207 2.62 8.81 -16.97
CA THR A 207 3.96 8.85 -17.61
C THR A 207 4.33 10.26 -18.07
N ILE A 208 3.37 10.98 -18.66
CA ILE A 208 3.54 12.37 -19.12
C ILE A 208 3.72 13.31 -17.91
N MET A 209 2.90 13.18 -16.86
CA MET A 209 2.95 14.05 -15.68
C MET A 209 4.22 13.89 -14.84
N ALA A 210 4.80 12.68 -14.79
CA ALA A 210 6.06 12.41 -14.10
C ALA A 210 7.21 13.31 -14.60
N SER A 211 7.07 13.92 -15.78
CA SER A 211 8.07 14.82 -16.36
C SER A 211 8.00 16.29 -15.90
N GLY A 212 7.02 16.71 -15.08
CA GLY A 212 7.06 18.06 -14.48
C GLY A 212 5.76 18.75 -14.01
N THR A 213 4.62 18.08 -13.85
CA THR A 213 3.32 18.75 -13.55
C THR A 213 2.61 18.25 -12.27
N ALA A 214 3.36 18.04 -11.19
CA ALA A 214 2.81 17.50 -9.93
C ALA A 214 1.79 18.42 -9.21
N THR A 215 1.70 19.71 -9.55
CA THR A 215 0.83 20.68 -8.87
C THR A 215 -0.67 20.42 -9.09
N ALA A 216 -1.05 19.88 -10.26
CA ALA A 216 -2.45 19.62 -10.60
C ALA A 216 -3.10 18.54 -9.70
N LEU A 217 -2.32 17.63 -9.11
CA LEU A 217 -2.81 16.59 -8.20
C LEU A 217 -3.52 17.18 -6.97
N ASN A 218 -3.14 18.40 -6.56
CA ASN A 218 -3.71 19.07 -5.40
C ASN A 218 -5.15 19.55 -5.61
N THR A 219 -5.60 19.69 -6.86
CA THR A 219 -6.96 20.16 -7.18
C THR A 219 -7.86 19.06 -7.76
N MET A 220 -7.28 17.98 -8.29
CA MET A 220 -7.99 16.77 -8.74
C MET A 220 -8.84 16.12 -7.66
N HIS A 221 -9.95 15.50 -8.08
CA HIS A 221 -10.69 14.55 -7.26
C HIS A 221 -9.73 13.45 -6.74
N PRO A 222 -9.83 13.04 -5.46
CA PRO A 222 -8.89 12.09 -4.87
C PRO A 222 -8.74 10.78 -5.66
N TYR A 223 -9.85 10.29 -6.23
CA TYR A 223 -9.85 9.08 -7.06
C TYR A 223 -9.02 9.21 -8.33
N ALA A 224 -9.19 10.31 -9.07
CA ALA A 224 -8.45 10.56 -10.30
C ALA A 224 -6.96 10.78 -10.02
N ALA A 225 -6.64 11.49 -8.93
CA ALA A 225 -5.27 11.64 -8.46
C ALA A 225 -4.65 10.27 -8.10
N ALA A 226 -5.37 9.41 -7.36
CA ALA A 226 -4.90 8.08 -6.99
C ALA A 226 -4.59 7.20 -8.22
N MET A 227 -5.41 7.27 -9.28
CA MET A 227 -5.15 6.58 -10.55
C MET A 227 -3.86 7.05 -11.23
N LEU A 228 -3.51 8.33 -11.14
CA LEU A 228 -2.25 8.86 -11.69
C LEU A 228 -1.05 8.49 -10.84
N VAL A 229 -1.18 8.54 -9.51
CA VAL A 229 -0.09 8.30 -8.55
C VAL A 229 0.61 6.96 -8.78
N GLN A 230 -0.12 5.93 -9.20
CA GLN A 230 0.43 4.60 -9.52
C GLN A 230 1.49 4.61 -10.63
N HIS A 231 1.55 5.69 -11.41
CA HIS A 231 2.40 5.83 -12.58
C HIS A 231 3.47 6.92 -12.44
N LEU A 232 3.49 7.67 -11.33
CA LEU A 232 4.41 8.79 -11.12
C LEU A 232 5.81 8.39 -10.65
N GLN A 233 6.04 7.12 -10.29
CA GLN A 233 7.32 6.60 -9.80
C GLN A 233 7.88 7.41 -8.61
N LEU A 234 7.01 7.76 -7.67
CA LEU A 234 7.37 8.54 -6.48
C LEU A 234 8.30 7.75 -5.55
N SER A 235 9.14 8.47 -4.82
CA SER A 235 9.89 7.87 -3.71
C SER A 235 8.94 7.37 -2.63
N ALA A 236 9.36 6.41 -1.79
CA ALA A 236 8.54 5.88 -0.71
C ALA A 236 7.98 6.97 0.23
N GLY A 237 8.80 7.97 0.57
CA GLY A 237 8.39 9.09 1.41
C GLY A 237 7.40 10.04 0.73
N ASP A 238 7.64 10.37 -0.55
CA ASP A 238 6.75 11.25 -1.30
C ASP A 238 5.40 10.59 -1.57
N LEU A 239 5.42 9.29 -1.90
CA LEU A 239 4.22 8.48 -2.07
C LEU A 239 3.39 8.43 -0.78
N ALA A 240 4.04 8.18 0.36
CA ALA A 240 3.38 8.16 1.66
C ALA A 240 2.75 9.52 2.00
N SER A 241 3.50 10.62 1.85
CA SER A 241 3.04 11.98 2.13
C SER A 241 1.84 12.36 1.25
N LEU A 242 1.96 12.15 -0.06
CA LEU A 242 0.88 12.45 -1.00
C LEU A 242 -0.36 11.58 -0.75
N SER A 243 -0.17 10.30 -0.39
CA SER A 243 -1.28 9.39 -0.07
C SER A 243 -2.03 9.85 1.18
N VAL A 244 -1.34 10.32 2.22
CA VAL A 244 -2.00 10.89 3.41
C VAL A 244 -2.83 12.10 3.05
N ASP A 245 -2.29 13.02 2.24
CA ASP A 245 -3.01 14.24 1.83
C ASP A 245 -4.25 13.92 0.99
N LEU A 246 -4.13 12.99 0.02
CA LEU A 246 -5.25 12.55 -0.80
C LEU A 246 -6.32 11.84 0.02
N ILE A 247 -5.94 10.95 0.94
CA ILE A 247 -6.90 10.24 1.80
C ILE A 247 -7.59 11.20 2.77
N ARG A 248 -6.89 12.19 3.33
CA ARG A 248 -7.53 13.21 4.18
C ARG A 248 -8.54 14.04 3.40
N ARG A 249 -8.21 14.46 2.17
CA ARG A 249 -9.17 15.12 1.26
C ARG A 249 -10.35 14.21 0.92
N TYR A 250 -10.09 12.93 0.72
CA TYR A 250 -11.13 11.92 0.49
C TYR A 250 -12.09 11.82 1.68
N ARG A 251 -11.60 11.67 2.91
CA ARG A 251 -12.43 11.52 4.11
C ARG A 251 -13.34 12.72 4.41
N VAL A 252 -12.91 13.94 4.06
CA VAL A 252 -13.68 15.17 4.32
C VAL A 252 -14.73 15.44 3.24
N GLY A 253 -14.58 14.88 2.04
CA GLY A 253 -15.49 15.14 0.92
C GLY A 253 -16.52 14.03 0.70
N GLY A 254 -17.73 14.41 0.27
CA GLY A 254 -18.77 13.48 -0.17
C GLY A 254 -18.53 13.01 -1.61
N TRP A 255 -17.46 12.26 -1.85
CA TRP A 255 -17.01 11.88 -3.19
C TRP A 255 -17.82 10.72 -3.81
N ALA A 256 -17.81 10.62 -5.13
CA ALA A 256 -18.65 9.67 -5.88
C ALA A 256 -18.20 8.21 -5.74
N ASP A 257 -16.92 7.96 -5.47
CA ASP A 257 -16.37 6.62 -5.22
C ASP A 257 -16.76 6.08 -3.83
N VAL A 258 -17.22 6.93 -2.92
CA VAL A 258 -17.66 6.61 -1.55
C VAL A 258 -18.96 5.78 -1.51
N GLN A 259 -19.56 5.35 -2.62
CA GLN A 259 -20.79 4.53 -2.59
C GLN A 259 -20.88 3.44 -3.67
N ARG A 260 -19.79 3.15 -4.40
CA ARG A 260 -19.85 2.35 -5.63
C ARG A 260 -18.84 1.20 -5.57
N ALA A 261 -19.16 0.05 -6.17
CA ALA A 261 -18.21 -1.07 -6.13
C ALA A 261 -17.01 -0.84 -7.06
N GLY A 262 -15.93 -1.54 -6.72
CA GLY A 262 -14.60 -1.34 -7.27
C GLY A 262 -13.64 -0.79 -6.21
N PRO A 263 -12.33 -0.71 -6.55
CA PRO A 263 -11.36 -0.11 -5.63
C PRO A 263 -11.67 1.37 -5.45
N GLY A 264 -11.76 1.83 -4.21
CA GLY A 264 -11.89 3.26 -3.88
C GLY A 264 -10.55 3.99 -3.94
N THR A 265 -10.57 5.30 -3.68
CA THR A 265 -9.34 6.11 -3.56
C THR A 265 -8.32 5.48 -2.60
N GLY A 266 -8.78 5.07 -1.41
CA GLY A 266 -7.92 4.43 -0.41
C GLY A 266 -7.27 3.14 -0.95
N ASP A 267 -8.07 2.25 -1.54
CA ASP A 267 -7.55 0.96 -2.03
C ASP A 267 -6.48 1.14 -3.12
N LEU A 268 -6.68 2.08 -4.05
CA LEU A 268 -5.73 2.36 -5.12
C LEU A 268 -4.36 2.83 -4.58
N LEU A 269 -4.38 3.69 -3.55
CA LEU A 269 -3.17 4.21 -2.92
C LEU A 269 -2.48 3.12 -2.07
N MET A 270 -3.25 2.34 -1.32
CA MET A 270 -2.72 1.24 -0.50
C MET A 270 -2.04 0.18 -1.37
N HIS A 271 -2.65 -0.18 -2.50
CA HIS A 271 -2.03 -1.11 -3.46
C HIS A 271 -0.70 -0.57 -3.99
N THR A 272 -0.68 0.71 -4.39
CA THR A 272 0.53 1.37 -4.88
C THR A 272 1.65 1.40 -3.82
N MET A 273 1.28 1.65 -2.55
CA MET A 273 2.24 1.65 -1.44
C MET A 273 2.78 0.25 -1.16
N LEU A 274 1.95 -0.79 -1.21
CA LEU A 274 2.39 -2.18 -1.04
C LEU A 274 3.35 -2.63 -2.14
N ASP A 275 3.21 -2.11 -3.36
CA ASP A 275 4.13 -2.38 -4.47
C ASP A 275 5.44 -1.55 -4.40
N THR A 276 5.52 -0.57 -3.49
CA THR A 276 6.66 0.35 -3.35
C THR A 276 7.44 0.07 -2.06
N PRO A 277 8.67 -0.50 -2.12
CA PRO A 277 9.44 -0.82 -0.93
C PRO A 277 9.63 0.37 0.00
N GLY A 278 9.33 0.18 1.29
CA GLY A 278 9.46 1.20 2.34
C GLY A 278 8.31 2.21 2.42
N ALA A 279 7.44 2.30 1.41
CA ALA A 279 6.27 3.20 1.46
C ALA A 279 5.27 2.84 2.58
N PRO A 280 4.98 1.55 2.88
CA PRO A 280 4.09 1.19 3.98
C PRO A 280 4.57 1.74 5.33
N ALA A 281 5.86 1.59 5.65
CA ALA A 281 6.42 2.08 6.91
C ALA A 281 6.42 3.62 7.00
N ALA A 282 6.81 4.30 5.91
CA ALA A 282 6.76 5.76 5.84
C ALA A 282 5.33 6.29 6.03
N PHE A 283 4.35 5.64 5.42
CA PHE A 283 2.95 6.00 5.55
C PHE A 283 2.45 5.79 6.99
N MET A 284 2.73 4.64 7.59
CA MET A 284 2.32 4.35 8.96
C MET A 284 2.85 5.36 9.97
N LEU A 285 4.08 5.84 9.79
CA LEU A 285 4.68 6.88 10.63
C LEU A 285 3.97 8.23 10.50
N LEU A 286 3.51 8.60 9.31
CA LEU A 286 2.80 9.86 9.08
C LEU A 286 1.38 9.87 9.66
N ILE A 287 0.78 8.69 9.85
CA ILE A 287 -0.59 8.55 10.35
C ILE A 287 -0.65 8.02 11.79
N ALA A 288 0.48 7.94 12.50
CA ALA A 288 0.52 7.43 13.87
C ALA A 288 -0.52 8.11 14.79
N ASP A 289 -0.73 9.42 14.62
CA ASP A 289 -1.70 10.19 15.42
C ASP A 289 -3.15 10.09 14.92
N ASP A 290 -3.39 9.57 13.71
CA ASP A 290 -4.73 9.39 13.13
C ASP A 290 -4.84 8.06 12.36
N PRO A 291 -4.86 6.90 13.05
CA PRO A 291 -4.99 5.58 12.42
C PRO A 291 -6.27 5.40 11.59
N ALA A 292 -7.26 6.25 11.82
CA ALA A 292 -8.50 6.27 11.08
C ALA A 292 -8.28 6.62 9.59
N VAL A 293 -7.16 7.29 9.24
CA VAL A 293 -6.77 7.55 7.84
C VAL A 293 -6.71 6.25 7.04
N VAL A 294 -6.10 5.19 7.56
CA VAL A 294 -5.98 3.91 6.83
C VAL A 294 -7.22 3.04 7.00
N LEU A 295 -7.75 2.92 8.22
CA LEU A 295 -8.83 1.98 8.51
C LEU A 295 -10.20 2.45 7.99
N ASP A 296 -10.48 3.76 7.98
CA ASP A 296 -11.76 4.27 7.47
C ASP A 296 -11.78 4.37 5.94
N SER A 297 -10.62 4.57 5.30
CA SER A 297 -10.58 4.91 3.87
C SER A 297 -10.57 3.70 2.92
N ALA A 298 -10.32 2.50 3.44
CA ALA A 298 -10.29 1.28 2.66
C ALA A 298 -11.70 0.72 2.40
N HIS A 299 -12.01 0.41 1.14
CA HIS A 299 -13.17 -0.45 0.85
C HIS A 299 -12.77 -1.94 0.98
N ASN A 300 -11.49 -2.26 0.76
CA ASN A 300 -10.92 -3.57 0.99
C ASN A 300 -10.13 -3.61 2.30
N HIS A 301 -10.78 -4.03 3.39
CA HIS A 301 -10.14 -4.16 4.71
C HIS A 301 -8.89 -5.03 4.69
N ALA A 302 -8.87 -6.12 3.91
CA ALA A 302 -7.70 -7.00 3.83
C ALA A 302 -6.46 -6.26 3.27
N LEU A 303 -6.67 -5.28 2.39
CA LEU A 303 -5.59 -4.47 1.84
C LEU A 303 -5.06 -3.47 2.88
N ALA A 304 -5.94 -2.86 3.66
CA ALA A 304 -5.55 -2.00 4.78
C ALA A 304 -4.79 -2.78 5.85
N GLU A 305 -5.29 -3.95 6.23
CA GLU A 305 -4.61 -4.85 7.17
C GLU A 305 -3.22 -5.22 6.65
N GLN A 306 -3.10 -5.60 5.37
CA GLN A 306 -1.81 -5.91 4.76
C GLN A 306 -0.85 -4.72 4.79
N LEU A 307 -1.31 -3.51 4.47
CA LEU A 307 -0.49 -2.30 4.55
C LEU A 307 0.00 -2.03 5.97
N ILE A 308 -0.88 -2.16 6.96
CA ILE A 308 -0.53 -1.93 8.37
C ILE A 308 0.49 -2.97 8.84
N LEU A 309 0.26 -4.26 8.54
CA LEU A 309 1.17 -5.33 8.91
C LEU A 309 2.56 -5.15 8.26
N GLU A 310 2.60 -4.82 6.97
CA GLU A 310 3.85 -4.57 6.26
C GLU A 310 4.56 -3.31 6.80
N GLY A 311 3.81 -2.23 7.04
CA GLY A 311 4.36 -0.96 7.53
C GLY A 311 4.82 -0.99 8.99
N THR A 312 4.33 -1.95 9.77
CA THR A 312 4.73 -2.16 11.18
C THR A 312 5.66 -3.36 11.36
N HIS A 313 6.03 -4.07 10.30
CA HIS A 313 6.89 -5.25 10.40
C HIS A 313 8.33 -4.87 10.84
N PRO A 314 8.99 -5.62 11.74
CA PRO A 314 10.34 -5.30 12.22
C PRO A 314 11.44 -5.21 11.16
N ALA A 315 11.20 -5.76 9.96
CA ALA A 315 12.11 -5.60 8.82
C ALA A 315 12.06 -4.21 8.18
N ASN A 316 10.97 -3.48 8.37
CA ASN A 316 10.68 -2.20 7.70
C ASN A 316 10.70 -1.00 8.66
N ILE A 317 10.55 -1.24 9.97
CA ILE A 317 10.47 -0.19 10.99
C ILE A 317 11.29 -0.56 12.22
N THR A 318 11.87 0.43 12.89
CA THR A 318 12.60 0.20 14.16
C THR A 318 11.64 0.03 15.34
N THR A 319 12.10 -0.57 16.44
CA THR A 319 11.32 -0.72 17.69
C THR A 319 10.77 0.63 18.20
N GLN A 320 11.59 1.68 18.15
CA GLN A 320 11.17 3.03 18.58
C GLN A 320 10.05 3.59 17.71
N GLN A 321 10.19 3.44 16.39
CA GLN A 321 9.18 3.88 15.42
C GLN A 321 7.89 3.07 15.54
N ALA A 322 7.97 1.75 15.74
CA ALA A 322 6.82 0.91 16.01
C ALA A 322 6.10 1.32 17.31
N GLY A 323 6.85 1.77 18.33
CA GLY A 323 6.29 2.32 19.58
C GLY A 323 5.46 3.59 19.40
N ALA A 324 5.63 4.34 18.30
CA ALA A 324 4.74 5.46 17.97
C ALA A 324 3.44 5.00 17.28
N VAL A 325 3.49 3.92 16.50
CA VAL A 325 2.41 3.50 15.59
C VAL A 325 1.52 2.43 16.23
N VAL A 326 2.10 1.35 16.76
CA VAL A 326 1.37 0.18 17.25
C VAL A 326 0.43 0.51 18.41
N PRO A 327 0.82 1.32 19.42
CA PRO A 327 -0.10 1.71 20.48
C PRO A 327 -1.29 2.54 19.98
N ALA A 328 -1.08 3.41 18.99
CA ALA A 328 -2.16 4.20 18.40
C ALA A 328 -3.16 3.31 17.63
N LEU A 329 -2.65 2.35 16.85
CA LEU A 329 -3.47 1.33 16.19
C LEU A 329 -4.25 0.47 17.20
N ALA A 330 -3.58 0.00 18.26
CA ALA A 330 -4.21 -0.79 19.32
C ALA A 330 -5.36 -0.01 19.97
N ARG A 331 -5.14 1.27 20.30
CA ARG A 331 -6.18 2.15 20.85
C ARG A 331 -7.35 2.32 19.89
N TYR A 332 -7.07 2.50 18.60
CA TYR A 332 -8.12 2.59 17.60
C TYR A 332 -8.93 1.30 17.55
N LEU A 333 -8.29 0.12 17.47
CA LEU A 333 -8.94 -1.19 17.44
C LEU A 333 -9.80 -1.49 18.68
N LEU A 334 -9.38 -1.01 19.86
CA LEU A 334 -10.13 -1.15 21.11
C LEU A 334 -11.26 -0.12 21.25
N SER A 335 -11.26 0.94 20.44
CA SER A 335 -12.27 2.00 20.53
C SER A 335 -13.63 1.56 19.98
N SER A 336 -14.71 2.17 20.47
CA SER A 336 -16.06 1.98 19.90
C SER A 336 -16.15 2.37 18.43
N ASN A 337 -15.21 3.19 17.93
CA ASN A 337 -15.12 3.54 16.52
C ASN A 337 -14.72 2.33 15.68
N ALA A 338 -13.83 1.45 16.15
CA ALA A 338 -13.47 0.21 15.43
C ALA A 338 -14.65 -0.75 15.24
N ALA A 339 -15.60 -0.75 16.18
CA ALA A 339 -16.83 -1.55 16.09
C ALA A 339 -17.84 -0.97 15.09
N GLN A 340 -17.67 0.30 14.68
CA GLN A 340 -18.52 1.01 13.70
C GLN A 340 -17.78 1.34 12.40
N SER A 341 -16.45 1.26 12.37
CA SER A 341 -15.58 1.69 11.27
C SER A 341 -15.49 0.60 10.21
N GLY A 342 -16.49 0.58 9.37
CA GLY A 342 -16.21 0.70 7.95
C GLY A 342 -16.89 1.97 7.49
N PHE A 343 -16.29 2.76 6.60
CA PHE A 343 -17.15 3.35 5.58
C PHE A 343 -18.01 2.18 5.06
N TYR A 344 -19.34 2.30 5.09
CA TYR A 344 -20.36 1.24 4.84
C TYR A 344 -20.81 0.31 5.98
N GLY A 345 -20.35 0.50 7.22
CA GLY A 345 -20.89 -0.27 8.36
C GLY A 345 -20.70 -1.79 8.27
N GLN A 346 -19.73 -2.25 7.48
CA GLN A 346 -19.23 -3.62 7.58
C GLN A 346 -18.17 -3.62 8.69
N PRO A 347 -18.39 -4.31 9.82
CA PRO A 347 -17.35 -4.44 10.82
C PRO A 347 -16.16 -5.18 10.21
N ILE A 348 -14.93 -4.80 10.60
CA ILE A 348 -13.73 -5.60 10.34
C ILE A 348 -14.04 -7.00 10.87
N ARG A 349 -14.16 -7.97 9.94
CA ARG A 349 -14.80 -9.27 10.22
C ARG A 349 -13.99 -10.18 11.15
N ASP A 350 -12.78 -9.79 11.55
CA ASP A 350 -11.88 -10.57 12.41
C ASP A 350 -10.83 -9.69 13.11
N ASN A 351 -11.28 -8.71 13.92
CA ASN A 351 -10.39 -7.79 14.67
C ASN A 351 -9.33 -8.53 15.51
N SER A 352 -9.70 -9.68 16.09
CA SER A 352 -8.78 -10.48 16.91
C SER A 352 -7.62 -11.03 16.08
N ALA A 353 -7.89 -11.57 14.88
CA ALA A 353 -6.81 -12.09 14.05
C ALA A 353 -5.92 -11.03 13.44
N PHE A 354 -6.48 -9.87 13.09
CA PHE A 354 -5.67 -8.74 12.66
C PHE A 354 -4.77 -8.26 13.80
N ALA A 355 -5.32 -8.14 15.03
CA ALA A 355 -4.56 -7.78 16.22
C ALA A 355 -3.40 -8.76 16.46
N VAL A 356 -3.62 -10.06 16.30
CA VAL A 356 -2.56 -11.09 16.38
C VAL A 356 -1.42 -10.79 15.42
N GLY A 357 -1.72 -10.45 14.17
CA GLY A 357 -0.67 -10.14 13.19
C GLY A 357 0.10 -8.88 13.54
N LEU A 358 -0.57 -7.87 14.11
CA LEU A 358 0.03 -6.62 14.52
C LEU A 358 0.95 -6.82 15.75
N ILE A 359 0.54 -7.62 16.73
CA ILE A 359 1.28 -7.77 17.99
C ILE A 359 2.35 -8.87 17.97
N ALA A 360 2.20 -9.91 17.16
CA ALA A 360 3.09 -11.07 17.22
C ALA A 360 4.57 -10.71 17.05
N PRO A 361 4.97 -9.85 16.08
CA PRO A 361 6.36 -9.44 15.92
C PRO A 361 6.87 -8.56 17.08
N TRP A 362 5.99 -8.03 17.92
CA TRP A 362 6.30 -7.05 18.95
C TRP A 362 5.94 -7.52 20.35
N LEU A 363 5.73 -8.83 20.54
CA LEU A 363 5.20 -9.40 21.78
C LEU A 363 6.05 -9.06 23.02
N LEU A 364 7.37 -8.89 22.85
CA LEU A 364 8.28 -8.44 23.91
C LEU A 364 7.84 -7.09 24.51
N GLN A 365 7.33 -6.17 23.69
CA GLN A 365 6.93 -4.82 24.10
C GLN A 365 5.63 -4.78 24.90
N PHE A 366 4.91 -5.91 24.96
CA PHE A 366 3.73 -6.10 25.80
C PHE A 366 4.06 -6.73 27.16
N THR A 367 5.34 -7.04 27.42
CA THR A 367 5.79 -7.57 28.71
C THR A 367 5.90 -6.45 29.75
N ALA A 368 5.85 -6.80 31.03
CA ALA A 368 5.96 -5.83 32.12
C ALA A 368 7.30 -5.06 32.13
N THR A 369 8.37 -5.64 31.57
CA THR A 369 9.70 -5.02 31.53
C THR A 369 9.83 -3.95 30.45
N HIS A 370 9.02 -4.02 29.39
CA HIS A 370 9.07 -3.10 28.25
C HIS A 370 7.79 -2.28 28.05
N HIS A 371 6.77 -2.50 28.88
CA HIS A 371 5.49 -1.81 28.78
C HIS A 371 5.64 -0.27 28.75
N ASP A 372 6.59 0.26 29.51
CA ASP A 372 6.82 1.71 29.61
C ASP A 372 7.49 2.31 28.35
N ASP A 373 8.15 1.48 27.54
CA ASP A 373 8.85 1.91 26.32
C ASP A 373 7.86 2.38 25.23
N TRP A 374 6.66 1.80 25.20
CA TRP A 374 5.64 2.06 24.17
C TRP A 374 4.46 2.91 24.68
N HIS A 375 4.54 3.41 25.91
CA HIS A 375 3.56 4.34 26.49
C HIS A 375 2.08 3.93 26.28
N PHE A 376 1.75 2.64 26.43
CA PHE A 376 0.36 2.20 26.43
C PHE A 376 -0.41 2.89 27.56
N VAL A 377 -1.58 3.44 27.26
CA VAL A 377 -2.39 4.19 28.23
C VAL A 377 -3.52 3.30 28.72
N ASN A 378 -3.97 3.46 29.97
CA ASN A 378 -5.17 2.79 30.51
C ASN A 378 -5.19 1.25 30.38
N GLY A 379 -4.02 0.59 30.34
CA GLY A 379 -3.93 -0.86 30.18
C GLY A 379 -4.32 -1.38 28.79
N GLU A 380 -4.27 -0.54 27.75
CA GLU A 380 -4.58 -0.90 26.36
C GLU A 380 -3.86 -2.17 25.89
N GLY A 381 -2.56 -2.31 26.19
CA GLY A 381 -1.79 -3.50 25.82
C GLY A 381 -2.32 -4.78 26.47
N ALA A 382 -2.67 -4.72 27.76
CA ALA A 382 -3.26 -5.85 28.48
C ALA A 382 -4.67 -6.19 27.95
N CYS A 383 -5.48 -5.19 27.62
CA CYS A 383 -6.80 -5.39 27.03
C CYS A 383 -6.72 -6.07 25.65
N LEU A 384 -5.73 -5.70 24.82
CA LEU A 384 -5.52 -6.31 23.51
C LEU A 384 -5.02 -7.75 23.62
N LEU A 385 -4.10 -8.04 24.55
CA LEU A 385 -3.69 -9.42 24.84
C LEU A 385 -4.85 -10.26 25.37
N ALA A 386 -5.65 -9.70 26.27
CA ALA A 386 -6.83 -10.37 26.80
C ALA A 386 -7.83 -10.70 25.69
N SER A 387 -8.11 -9.79 24.75
CA SER A 387 -9.05 -10.09 23.65
C SER A 387 -8.58 -11.26 22.78
N ILE A 388 -7.26 -11.37 22.54
CA ILE A 388 -6.66 -12.49 21.80
C ILE A 388 -6.74 -13.80 22.59
N VAL A 389 -6.52 -13.77 23.91
CA VAL A 389 -6.58 -14.98 24.76
C VAL A 389 -8.01 -15.51 24.91
N HIS A 390 -9.01 -14.63 24.97
CA HIS A 390 -10.41 -15.03 25.07
C HIS A 390 -10.97 -15.55 23.72
N ASP A 391 -10.29 -15.28 22.61
CA ASP A 391 -10.61 -15.78 21.27
C ASP A 391 -9.68 -16.95 20.89
N GLY A 392 -10.17 -18.19 21.04
CA GLY A 392 -9.37 -19.38 20.77
C GLY A 392 -8.85 -19.51 19.34
N GLU A 393 -9.52 -18.90 18.35
CA GLU A 393 -8.99 -18.89 16.99
C GLU A 393 -7.83 -17.91 16.87
N ALA A 394 -7.95 -16.71 17.47
CA ALA A 394 -6.87 -15.73 17.51
C ALA A 394 -5.65 -16.27 18.27
N PHE A 395 -5.85 -16.93 19.42
CA PHE A 395 -4.77 -17.55 20.19
C PHE A 395 -4.05 -18.66 19.39
N ALA A 396 -4.79 -19.50 18.67
CA ALA A 396 -4.21 -20.50 17.77
C ALA A 396 -3.42 -19.85 16.62
N ARG A 397 -3.89 -18.72 16.06
CA ARG A 397 -3.16 -17.96 15.03
C ARG A 397 -1.89 -17.33 15.58
N LEU A 398 -1.90 -16.79 16.81
CA LEU A 398 -0.69 -16.27 17.48
C LEU A 398 0.37 -17.37 17.59
N SER A 399 -0.06 -18.57 17.97
CA SER A 399 0.82 -19.72 18.11
C SER A 399 1.42 -20.20 16.79
N GLN A 400 0.72 -20.00 15.68
CA GLN A 400 1.22 -20.30 14.33
C GLN A 400 2.28 -19.30 13.85
N ARG A 401 2.28 -18.07 14.38
CA ARG A 401 3.24 -16.99 14.03
C ARG A 401 4.58 -17.07 14.77
N ARG A 402 4.96 -18.22 15.31
CA ARG A 402 6.22 -18.43 16.08
C ARG A 402 7.48 -17.88 15.40
N THR A 403 7.57 -17.96 14.08
CA THR A 403 8.72 -17.47 13.31
C THR A 403 8.80 -15.95 13.29
N GLU A 404 7.65 -15.28 13.27
CA GLU A 404 7.56 -13.82 13.30
C GLU A 404 7.87 -13.28 14.69
N ILE A 405 7.35 -13.94 15.75
CA ILE A 405 7.69 -13.60 17.15
C ILE A 405 9.21 -13.72 17.36
N ALA A 406 9.80 -14.81 16.88
CA ALA A 406 11.24 -15.05 16.94
C ALA A 406 12.05 -13.99 16.15
N ALA A 407 11.61 -13.65 14.93
CA ALA A 407 12.25 -12.61 14.13
C ALA A 407 12.18 -11.23 14.78
N GLY A 408 11.02 -10.89 15.37
CA GLY A 408 10.80 -9.65 16.10
C GLY A 408 11.71 -9.52 17.34
N LEU A 409 11.77 -10.57 18.17
CA LEU A 409 12.70 -10.62 19.29
C LEU A 409 14.14 -10.41 18.84
N SER A 410 14.56 -11.10 17.76
CA SER A 410 15.91 -10.94 17.21
C SER A 410 16.18 -9.50 16.74
N ALA A 411 15.20 -8.84 16.13
CA ALA A 411 15.33 -7.46 15.66
C ALA A 411 15.45 -6.48 16.83
N THR A 412 14.63 -6.64 17.88
CA THR A 412 14.70 -5.80 19.08
C THR A 412 16.05 -5.94 19.79
N ILE A 413 16.53 -7.17 20.00
CA ILE A 413 17.83 -7.43 20.62
C ILE A 413 18.99 -6.85 19.79
N ALA A 414 18.92 -6.94 18.46
CA ALA A 414 19.96 -6.38 17.59
C ALA A 414 20.06 -4.85 17.70
N THR A 415 18.96 -4.16 18.00
CA THR A 415 18.92 -2.70 18.12
C THR A 415 19.34 -2.16 19.49
N SER A 416 19.35 -2.97 20.55
CA SER A 416 19.59 -2.50 21.93
C SER A 416 21.07 -2.34 22.31
N GLY A 417 22.02 -2.73 21.44
CA GLY A 417 23.45 -2.38 21.55
C GLY A 417 24.24 -3.08 22.67
N ASP A 418 23.60 -3.62 23.71
CA ASP A 418 24.21 -4.34 24.84
C ASP A 418 23.78 -5.82 24.83
N SER A 419 24.47 -6.61 24.00
CA SER A 419 23.96 -7.85 23.39
C SER A 419 23.82 -9.07 24.31
N GLY A 420 24.45 -9.09 25.49
CA GLY A 420 24.51 -10.28 26.33
C GLY A 420 23.45 -10.36 27.44
N ARG A 421 23.27 -9.27 28.20
CA ARG A 421 22.44 -9.29 29.42
C ARG A 421 20.98 -8.97 29.12
N HIS A 422 20.73 -7.93 28.33
CA HIS A 422 19.37 -7.56 27.94
C HIS A 422 18.70 -8.64 27.10
N ALA A 423 19.44 -9.31 26.21
CA ALA A 423 18.90 -10.43 25.42
C ALA A 423 18.30 -11.55 26.27
N VAL A 424 18.87 -11.81 27.45
CA VAL A 424 18.39 -12.86 28.35
C VAL A 424 17.24 -12.38 29.23
N GLU A 425 17.28 -11.13 29.70
CA GLU A 425 16.16 -10.49 30.40
C GLU A 425 14.92 -10.40 29.49
N ASP A 426 15.10 -10.00 28.22
CA ASP A 426 14.06 -9.92 27.19
C ASP A 426 13.47 -11.31 26.89
N LEU A 427 14.32 -12.33 26.78
CA LEU A 427 13.86 -13.71 26.59
C LEU A 427 13.03 -14.20 27.79
N ALA A 428 13.48 -13.89 29.00
CA ALA A 428 12.75 -14.28 30.21
C ALA A 428 11.39 -13.60 30.29
N ALA A 429 11.32 -12.31 29.96
CA ALA A 429 10.09 -11.54 29.93
C ALA A 429 9.06 -12.11 28.93
N ILE A 430 9.49 -12.44 27.70
CA ILE A 430 8.58 -12.98 26.68
C ILE A 430 8.12 -14.41 27.00
N LEU A 431 8.99 -15.24 27.60
CA LEU A 431 8.62 -16.59 28.05
C LEU A 431 7.61 -16.53 29.20
N GLY A 432 7.82 -15.63 30.18
CA GLY A 432 6.87 -15.38 31.25
C GLY A 432 5.51 -14.90 30.73
N LEU A 433 5.49 -14.03 29.72
CA LEU A 433 4.25 -13.61 29.07
C LEU A 433 3.54 -14.77 28.37
N ILE A 434 4.24 -15.59 27.59
CA ILE A 434 3.65 -16.77 26.91
C ILE A 434 3.03 -17.73 27.92
N ASP A 435 3.70 -17.95 29.05
CA ASP A 435 3.22 -18.80 30.14
C ASP A 435 1.93 -18.24 30.79
N VAL A 436 1.86 -16.92 31.03
CA VAL A 436 0.63 -16.26 31.49
C VAL A 436 -0.51 -16.39 30.47
N LEU A 437 -0.24 -16.12 29.18
CA LEU A 437 -1.24 -16.26 28.12
C LEU A 437 -1.73 -17.72 28.00
N ALA A 438 -0.81 -18.68 28.14
CA ALA A 438 -1.12 -20.10 28.14
C ALA A 438 -2.02 -20.50 29.31
N ARG A 439 -1.73 -20.04 30.53
CA ARG A 439 -2.59 -20.33 31.71
C ARG A 439 -3.99 -19.74 31.56
N GLN A 440 -4.08 -18.50 31.11
CA GLN A 440 -5.37 -17.83 30.91
C GLN A 440 -6.22 -18.51 29.84
N HIS A 441 -5.59 -19.14 28.83
CA HIS A 441 -6.28 -19.91 27.80
C HIS A 441 -6.58 -21.38 28.20
N ASN A 442 -5.68 -22.04 28.95
CA ASN A 442 -5.69 -23.49 29.23
C ASN A 442 -6.77 -24.00 30.20
N ILE A 443 -7.76 -23.19 30.56
CA ILE A 443 -8.99 -23.73 31.17
C ILE A 443 -9.80 -24.57 30.14
N ALA A 444 -9.41 -24.59 28.84
CA ALA A 444 -10.22 -25.23 27.80
C ALA A 444 -9.63 -26.40 26.96
N ARG A 445 -8.35 -26.48 26.52
CA ARG A 445 -7.92 -27.53 25.53
C ARG A 445 -6.44 -27.94 25.51
N THR A 446 -6.17 -29.22 25.21
CA THR A 446 -4.83 -29.87 25.22
C THR A 446 -4.00 -29.77 23.93
N ALA A 447 -4.61 -29.40 22.79
CA ALA A 447 -3.91 -29.30 21.50
C ALA A 447 -2.98 -28.07 21.41
N GLU A 448 -3.24 -27.04 22.20
CA GLU A 448 -2.53 -25.76 22.19
C GLU A 448 -1.21 -25.79 22.98
N ALA A 449 -1.10 -26.65 24.01
CA ALA A 449 0.13 -26.84 24.79
C ALA A 449 1.36 -27.25 23.94
N ARG A 450 1.14 -27.99 22.84
CA ARG A 450 2.20 -28.35 21.90
C ARG A 450 2.64 -27.18 21.02
N GLN A 451 1.74 -26.24 20.72
CA GLN A 451 2.06 -25.09 19.89
C GLN A 451 2.86 -24.05 20.69
N LEU A 452 2.45 -23.79 21.93
CA LEU A 452 3.18 -22.92 22.87
C LEU A 452 4.60 -23.42 23.14
N TRP A 453 4.77 -24.74 23.31
CA TRP A 453 6.08 -25.39 23.38
C TRP A 453 6.99 -25.05 22.19
N ASN A 454 6.44 -25.08 20.97
CA ASN A 454 7.21 -24.76 19.77
C ASN A 454 7.59 -23.27 19.69
N ILE A 455 6.77 -22.37 20.25
CA ILE A 455 7.13 -20.94 20.36
C ILE A 455 8.31 -20.80 21.32
N GLY A 456 8.24 -21.39 22.51
CA GLY A 456 9.32 -21.35 23.50
C GLY A 456 10.67 -21.81 22.93
N PHE A 457 10.70 -22.94 22.21
CA PHE A 457 11.92 -23.42 21.55
C PHE A 457 12.43 -22.50 20.43
N ALA A 458 11.54 -21.86 19.68
CA ALA A 458 11.94 -20.90 18.65
C ALA A 458 12.62 -19.67 19.29
N LEU A 459 12.10 -19.17 20.40
CA LEU A 459 12.65 -18.02 21.13
C LEU A 459 14.00 -18.35 21.77
N ILE A 460 14.13 -19.52 22.40
CA ILE A 460 15.41 -20.01 22.96
C ILE A 460 16.46 -20.12 21.85
N SER A 461 16.09 -20.59 20.67
CA SER A 461 17.00 -20.70 19.52
C SER A 461 17.50 -19.35 19.03
N VAL A 462 16.65 -18.31 19.04
CA VAL A 462 17.04 -16.93 18.70
C VAL A 462 18.00 -16.37 19.73
N ALA A 463 17.69 -16.49 21.02
CA ALA A 463 18.55 -15.97 22.08
C ALA A 463 19.93 -16.66 22.08
N ALA A 464 19.96 -17.98 21.88
CA ALA A 464 21.22 -18.73 21.78
C ALA A 464 22.10 -18.27 20.60
N ALA A 465 21.49 -17.78 19.51
CA ALA A 465 22.23 -17.26 18.35
C ALA A 465 22.79 -15.85 18.57
N GLN A 466 22.23 -15.08 19.51
CA GLN A 466 22.63 -13.69 19.81
C GLN A 466 23.68 -13.56 20.91
N LEU A 467 24.00 -14.65 21.62
CA LEU A 467 25.10 -14.67 22.60
C LEU A 467 26.47 -14.49 21.92
N PRO A 468 27.46 -13.86 22.59
CA PRO A 468 28.80 -13.70 22.05
C PRO A 468 29.40 -15.05 21.59
N GLY A 469 30.01 -15.10 20.40
CA GLY A 469 30.48 -16.37 19.81
C GLY A 469 29.45 -17.16 18.98
N GLY A 470 28.32 -16.54 18.62
CA GLY A 470 27.13 -17.12 17.96
C GLY A 470 27.34 -18.12 16.81
N ALA A 471 28.43 -18.09 16.03
CA ALA A 471 28.69 -19.11 15.00
C ALA A 471 29.27 -20.43 15.55
N VAL A 472 29.96 -20.40 16.70
CA VAL A 472 30.53 -21.57 17.38
C VAL A 472 29.57 -22.05 18.47
N ALA A 473 28.85 -21.13 19.11
CA ALA A 473 27.78 -21.42 20.05
C ALA A 473 26.56 -22.08 19.38
N THR A 474 26.17 -21.73 18.15
CA THR A 474 25.06 -22.41 17.44
C THR A 474 25.36 -23.87 17.08
N VAL A 475 26.62 -24.25 16.87
CA VAL A 475 26.98 -25.66 16.65
C VAL A 475 26.88 -26.43 17.98
N GLY A 476 27.40 -25.90 19.08
CA GLY A 476 27.32 -26.53 20.41
C GLY A 476 25.92 -26.52 21.05
N ALA A 477 25.26 -25.36 21.05
CA ALA A 477 23.87 -25.18 21.47
C ALA A 477 22.91 -25.93 20.54
N GLY A 478 23.21 -26.07 19.24
CA GLY A 478 22.45 -26.91 18.32
C GLY A 478 22.48 -28.38 18.71
N PHE A 479 23.63 -28.92 19.15
CA PHE A 479 23.70 -30.29 19.69
C PHE A 479 23.04 -30.42 21.07
N ALA A 480 23.13 -29.40 21.94
CA ALA A 480 22.48 -29.40 23.25
C ALA A 480 20.94 -29.29 23.12
N LEU A 481 20.42 -28.36 22.31
CA LEU A 481 18.99 -28.20 22.02
C LEU A 481 18.43 -29.37 21.21
N ALA A 482 19.14 -29.87 20.19
CA ALA A 482 18.70 -31.06 19.46
C ALA A 482 18.78 -32.33 20.33
N GLY A 483 19.79 -32.43 21.21
CA GLY A 483 19.94 -33.50 22.19
C GLY A 483 18.83 -33.48 23.25
N LEU A 484 18.52 -32.31 23.78
CA LEU A 484 17.42 -32.06 24.73
C LEU A 484 16.07 -32.35 24.07
N HIS A 485 15.79 -31.80 22.89
CA HIS A 485 14.57 -32.08 22.13
C HIS A 485 14.44 -33.58 21.79
N LYS A 486 15.52 -34.25 21.39
CA LYS A 486 15.53 -35.69 21.09
C LYS A 486 15.34 -36.56 22.34
N LEU A 487 15.97 -36.21 23.47
CA LEU A 487 15.73 -36.83 24.78
C LEU A 487 14.27 -36.68 25.20
N LEU A 488 13.70 -35.48 25.07
CA LEU A 488 12.31 -35.17 25.44
C LEU A 488 11.28 -35.94 24.58
N VAL A 489 11.56 -36.13 23.29
CA VAL A 489 10.76 -36.99 22.40
C VAL A 489 10.97 -38.47 22.73
N GLN A 490 12.20 -38.92 23.00
CA GLN A 490 12.51 -40.32 23.34
C GLN A 490 11.89 -40.78 24.66
N HIS A 491 11.77 -39.89 25.65
CA HIS A 491 11.13 -40.21 26.92
C HIS A 491 9.58 -40.06 26.88
N GLY A 492 9.01 -39.71 25.73
CA GLY A 492 7.55 -39.63 25.54
C GLY A 492 6.91 -38.48 26.33
N ILE A 493 7.65 -37.38 26.51
CA ILE A 493 7.28 -36.20 27.32
C ILE A 493 6.73 -35.06 26.43
N ALA A 494 6.78 -35.21 25.10
CA ALA A 494 5.88 -34.44 24.22
C ALA A 494 4.42 -34.80 24.58
N PRO A 495 3.49 -33.82 24.64
CA PRO A 495 2.17 -34.01 25.23
C PRO A 495 1.45 -35.24 24.66
N LYS A 496 1.10 -36.19 25.54
CA LYS A 496 0.32 -37.40 25.26
C LYS A 496 -1.20 -37.11 25.36
N SER A 497 -2.00 -37.94 24.68
CA SER A 497 -3.42 -37.72 24.37
C SER A 497 -4.37 -37.58 25.58
N ALA A 498 -5.17 -36.50 25.54
CA ALA A 498 -6.58 -36.28 25.88
C ALA A 498 -7.27 -36.83 27.17
N GLN A 499 -6.68 -37.64 28.05
CA GLN A 499 -7.44 -38.22 29.18
C GLN A 499 -6.95 -37.91 30.61
N ALA A 500 -5.91 -37.10 30.80
CA ALA A 500 -5.36 -36.73 32.13
C ALA A 500 -5.13 -35.20 32.27
N ALA A 501 -6.07 -34.38 31.81
CA ALA A 501 -5.77 -33.06 31.24
C ALA A 501 -5.54 -31.87 32.20
N GLU A 502 -5.75 -31.95 33.52
CA GLU A 502 -5.57 -30.76 34.38
C GLU A 502 -4.25 -30.80 35.16
N HIS A 503 -3.95 -31.91 35.84
CA HIS A 503 -2.66 -32.12 36.50
C HIS A 503 -1.50 -32.20 35.50
N ASP A 504 -1.70 -32.88 34.36
CA ASP A 504 -0.66 -33.00 33.33
C ASP A 504 -0.41 -31.68 32.58
N THR A 505 -1.38 -30.76 32.53
CA THR A 505 -1.20 -29.45 31.84
C THR A 505 -0.42 -28.47 32.70
N LEU A 506 -0.73 -28.39 34.01
CA LEU A 506 0.07 -27.60 34.94
C LEU A 506 1.48 -28.17 35.10
N TYR A 507 1.61 -29.50 35.19
CA TYR A 507 2.91 -30.17 35.18
C TYR A 507 3.68 -29.90 33.89
N ALA A 508 3.01 -30.01 32.73
CA ALA A 508 3.63 -29.72 31.45
C ALA A 508 4.12 -28.27 31.43
N LEU A 509 3.27 -27.28 31.71
CA LEU A 509 3.65 -25.86 31.72
C LEU A 509 4.82 -25.57 32.67
N ASP A 510 4.76 -26.06 33.92
CA ASP A 510 5.85 -25.93 34.90
C ASP A 510 7.14 -26.58 34.38
N TRP A 511 7.05 -27.78 33.80
CA TRP A 511 8.17 -28.43 33.13
C TRP A 511 8.72 -27.59 31.97
N GLN A 512 7.84 -26.96 31.17
CA GLN A 512 8.26 -26.21 30.00
C GLN A 512 9.05 -24.95 30.37
N THR A 513 8.52 -24.17 31.30
CA THR A 513 9.19 -22.96 31.81
C THR A 513 10.48 -23.33 32.53
N THR A 514 10.49 -24.41 33.30
CA THR A 514 11.68 -24.91 34.00
C THR A 514 12.78 -25.35 33.03
N VAL A 515 12.44 -26.08 31.96
CA VAL A 515 13.40 -26.49 30.93
C VAL A 515 13.94 -25.29 30.16
N ALA A 516 13.09 -24.32 29.83
CA ALA A 516 13.52 -23.08 29.21
C ALA A 516 14.49 -22.31 30.11
N ALA A 517 14.16 -22.17 31.40
CA ALA A 517 15.00 -21.53 32.40
C ALA A 517 16.36 -22.21 32.55
N ALA A 518 16.37 -23.53 32.67
CA ALA A 518 17.60 -24.31 32.76
C ALA A 518 18.45 -24.18 31.50
N THR A 519 17.83 -24.17 30.32
CA THR A 519 18.56 -24.01 29.05
C THR A 519 19.25 -22.64 28.99
N VAL A 520 18.55 -21.58 29.36
CA VAL A 520 19.09 -20.21 29.40
C VAL A 520 20.23 -20.07 30.40
N VAL A 521 20.05 -20.64 31.59
CA VAL A 521 21.08 -20.68 32.64
C VAL A 521 22.31 -21.45 32.18
N CYS A 522 22.14 -22.62 31.55
CA CYS A 522 23.25 -23.42 31.00
C CYS A 522 24.01 -22.65 29.91
N LEU A 523 23.29 -22.03 28.96
CA LEU A 523 23.90 -21.23 27.89
C LEU A 523 24.70 -20.05 28.45
N THR A 524 24.15 -19.36 29.46
CA THR A 524 24.82 -18.24 30.13
C THR A 524 26.06 -18.72 30.91
N PHE A 525 25.97 -19.87 31.58
CA PHE A 525 27.09 -20.48 32.30
C PHE A 525 28.23 -20.88 31.35
N ASP A 526 27.90 -21.51 30.22
CA ASP A 526 28.88 -21.90 29.21
C ASP A 526 29.59 -20.68 28.61
N GLU A 527 28.86 -19.58 28.39
CA GLU A 527 29.41 -18.31 27.92
C GLU A 527 30.37 -17.70 28.93
N MET A 528 29.93 -17.56 30.18
CA MET A 528 30.77 -17.03 31.26
C MET A 528 32.02 -17.87 31.51
N THR A 529 31.94 -19.19 31.29
CA THR A 529 33.09 -20.10 31.37
C THR A 529 34.06 -19.86 30.21
N ARG A 530 33.54 -19.66 28.98
CA ARG A 530 34.35 -19.36 27.79
C ARG A 530 35.06 -18.02 27.89
N ASP A 531 34.40 -17.02 28.46
CA ASP A 531 34.94 -15.68 28.72
C ASP A 531 35.90 -15.63 29.92
N GLY A 532 36.12 -16.75 30.61
CA GLY A 532 36.98 -16.84 31.79
C GLY A 532 36.41 -16.16 33.04
N ARG A 533 35.12 -15.78 33.02
CA ARG A 533 34.40 -15.22 34.17
C ARG A 533 34.05 -16.29 35.20
N ILE A 534 33.89 -17.53 34.75
CA ILE A 534 33.75 -18.74 35.58
C ILE A 534 34.91 -19.67 35.27
N ALA A 535 35.45 -20.35 36.29
CA ALA A 535 36.53 -21.32 36.09
C ALA A 535 36.03 -22.53 35.30
N THR A 536 36.82 -23.04 34.35
CA THR A 536 36.47 -24.24 33.56
C THR A 536 36.32 -25.51 34.41
N SER A 537 36.81 -25.50 35.65
CA SER A 537 36.64 -26.58 36.63
C SER A 537 35.34 -26.49 37.44
N THR A 538 34.55 -25.41 37.27
CA THR A 538 33.29 -25.24 37.97
C THR A 538 32.25 -26.24 37.40
N PRO A 539 31.54 -27.00 38.26
CA PRO A 539 30.54 -27.95 37.80
C PRO A 539 29.38 -27.21 37.10
N PRO A 540 28.81 -27.77 36.02
CA PRO A 540 27.70 -27.14 35.31
C PRO A 540 26.45 -27.05 36.18
N PRO A 541 25.54 -26.11 35.89
CA PRO A 541 24.27 -26.00 36.58
C PRO A 541 23.44 -27.29 36.45
N PRO A 542 22.58 -27.60 37.43
CA PRO A 542 21.73 -28.78 37.40
C PRO A 542 20.74 -28.71 36.24
N LEU A 543 20.31 -29.87 35.76
CA LEU A 543 19.22 -29.98 34.79
C LEU A 543 17.90 -30.30 35.52
N PRO A 544 16.75 -29.87 35.00
CA PRO A 544 15.45 -30.20 35.59
C PRO A 544 15.21 -31.71 35.64
N ASP A 545 14.59 -32.20 36.71
CA ASP A 545 14.23 -33.61 36.86
C ASP A 545 12.87 -33.90 36.20
N PRO A 546 12.82 -34.68 35.09
CA PRO A 546 11.58 -34.97 34.36
C PRO A 546 10.59 -35.86 35.12
N HIS A 547 10.95 -36.30 36.32
CA HIS A 547 10.12 -37.13 37.19
C HIS A 547 9.70 -36.43 38.47
N ALA A 548 10.16 -35.19 38.72
CA ALA A 548 9.79 -34.44 39.91
C ALA A 548 8.33 -33.97 39.82
N ALA A 549 7.50 -34.25 40.83
CA ALA A 549 6.08 -33.87 40.84
C ALA A 549 5.81 -32.35 40.68
N ALA A 550 6.78 -31.52 41.05
CA ALA A 550 6.79 -30.08 40.81
C ALA A 550 8.17 -29.68 40.26
N PRO A 551 8.38 -29.80 38.94
CA PRO A 551 9.69 -29.62 38.35
C PRO A 551 10.32 -28.25 38.60
N GLY A 552 9.54 -27.18 38.58
CA GLY A 552 10.03 -25.82 38.82
C GLY A 552 10.56 -25.66 40.24
N ALA A 553 9.76 -26.05 41.23
CA ALA A 553 10.18 -26.00 42.64
C ALA A 553 11.42 -26.88 42.91
N ARG A 554 11.49 -28.06 42.29
CA ARG A 554 12.64 -28.96 42.44
C ARG A 554 13.89 -28.37 41.80
N TYR A 555 13.79 -27.91 40.56
CA TYR A 555 14.88 -27.25 39.85
C TYR A 555 15.36 -26.00 40.59
N SER A 556 14.45 -25.16 41.10
CA SER A 556 14.78 -24.00 41.93
C SER A 556 15.66 -24.38 43.12
N SER A 557 15.25 -25.39 43.89
CA SER A 557 15.99 -25.86 45.06
C SER A 557 17.35 -26.45 44.71
N ASP A 558 17.41 -27.28 43.67
CA ASP A 558 18.66 -27.88 43.19
C ASP A 558 19.61 -26.78 42.65
N PHE A 559 19.07 -25.77 41.97
CA PHE A 559 19.83 -24.65 41.41
C PHE A 559 20.39 -23.70 42.49
N GLU A 560 19.61 -23.37 43.52
CA GLU A 560 20.08 -22.58 44.66
C GLU A 560 21.19 -23.30 45.43
N THR A 561 21.02 -24.60 45.65
CA THR A 561 22.06 -25.45 46.25
C THR A 561 23.33 -25.46 45.40
N TRP A 562 23.19 -25.51 44.08
CA TRP A 562 24.33 -25.42 43.16
C TRP A 562 25.00 -24.04 43.21
N LEU A 563 24.23 -22.95 43.21
CA LEU A 563 24.75 -21.58 43.30
C LEU A 563 25.61 -21.38 44.55
N ASP A 564 25.14 -21.89 45.70
CA ASP A 564 25.83 -21.79 46.99
C ASP A 564 27.15 -22.59 47.01
N THR A 565 27.24 -23.66 46.22
CA THR A 565 28.38 -24.59 46.23
C THR A 565 29.38 -24.35 45.09
N ALA A 566 28.95 -23.75 43.97
CA ALA A 566 29.75 -23.58 42.76
C ALA A 566 30.78 -22.43 42.82
N ASN A 567 30.74 -21.59 43.86
CA ASN A 567 31.70 -20.49 44.12
C ASN A 567 31.91 -19.55 42.91
N LEU A 568 30.81 -18.97 42.41
CA LEU A 568 30.76 -18.24 41.14
C LEU A 568 31.11 -16.74 41.23
N GLY A 569 31.43 -16.22 42.43
CA GLY A 569 31.72 -14.80 42.63
C GLY A 569 30.59 -13.89 42.13
N SER A 570 30.93 -12.86 41.34
CA SER A 570 29.94 -11.91 40.79
C SER A 570 29.03 -12.51 39.70
N ALA A 571 29.36 -13.69 39.15
CA ALA A 571 28.50 -14.41 38.21
C ALA A 571 27.28 -15.06 38.88
N ALA A 572 27.35 -15.33 40.19
CA ALA A 572 26.23 -15.87 40.96
C ALA A 572 25.00 -14.95 40.90
N ALA A 573 25.19 -13.63 41.03
CA ALA A 573 24.09 -12.66 41.00
C ALA A 573 23.40 -12.59 39.64
N VAL A 574 24.15 -12.78 38.54
CA VAL A 574 23.57 -12.79 37.19
C VAL A 574 22.75 -14.05 36.99
N LEU A 575 23.32 -15.23 37.28
CA LEU A 575 22.64 -16.52 37.10
C LEU A 575 21.43 -16.67 38.04
N PHE A 576 21.52 -16.14 39.27
CA PHE A 576 20.40 -16.07 40.21
C PHE A 576 19.30 -15.13 39.72
N GLY A 577 19.66 -13.95 39.21
CA GLY A 577 18.70 -13.02 38.60
C GLY A 577 17.94 -13.67 37.44
N LEU A 578 18.64 -14.38 36.55
CA LEU A 578 18.02 -15.11 35.44
C LEU A 578 17.06 -16.21 35.90
N LYS A 579 17.42 -16.99 36.92
CA LYS A 579 16.51 -17.97 37.53
C LYS A 579 15.29 -17.27 38.12
N GLN A 580 15.47 -16.18 38.87
CA GLN A 580 14.35 -15.50 39.51
C GLN A 580 13.37 -14.92 38.48
N THR A 581 13.84 -14.30 37.40
CA THR A 581 12.96 -13.79 36.33
C THR A 581 12.14 -14.88 35.66
N LEU A 582 12.64 -16.12 35.63
CA LEU A 582 11.98 -17.27 34.99
C LEU A 582 11.17 -18.15 35.97
N ALA A 583 11.47 -18.10 37.27
CA ALA A 583 10.87 -18.96 38.30
C ALA A 583 9.88 -18.23 39.22
N SER A 584 9.95 -16.90 39.38
CA SER A 584 9.16 -16.17 40.39
C SER A 584 7.65 -16.18 40.14
N THR A 585 7.21 -16.44 38.90
CA THR A 585 5.77 -16.60 38.60
C THR A 585 5.19 -17.90 39.18
N HIS A 586 6.01 -18.94 39.38
CA HIS A 586 5.55 -20.28 39.79
C HIS A 586 5.54 -20.48 41.31
N GLU A 587 6.51 -19.90 42.03
CA GLU A 587 6.61 -20.02 43.50
C GLU A 587 5.47 -19.25 44.20
N THR A 588 5.14 -18.05 43.72
CA THR A 588 4.17 -17.14 44.37
C THR A 588 2.71 -17.61 44.28
N GLU A 589 2.30 -18.23 43.17
CA GLU A 589 0.93 -18.75 42.99
C GLU A 589 0.73 -20.10 43.68
N ARG A 590 1.77 -20.93 43.78
CA ARG A 590 1.73 -22.21 44.50
C ARG A 590 1.64 -22.00 46.01
N ASP A 591 2.42 -21.07 46.55
CA ASP A 591 2.33 -20.68 47.95
C ASP A 591 0.92 -20.13 48.28
N ALA A 592 0.31 -19.39 47.34
CA ALA A 592 -1.07 -18.92 47.48
C ALA A 592 -2.12 -20.06 47.38
N ALA A 593 -1.89 -21.08 46.55
CA ALA A 593 -2.78 -22.24 46.41
C ALA A 593 -2.65 -23.23 47.58
N GLU A 594 -1.45 -23.41 48.13
CA GLU A 594 -1.19 -24.20 49.36
C GLU A 594 -1.76 -23.48 50.60
N LEU A 595 -1.75 -22.15 50.65
CA LEU A 595 -2.43 -21.34 51.68
C LEU A 595 -3.96 -21.33 51.57
N ALA A 596 -4.52 -21.61 50.39
CA ALA A 596 -5.96 -21.69 50.19
C ALA A 596 -6.54 -23.10 50.44
N THR A 597 -5.68 -24.11 50.52
CA THR A 597 -6.06 -25.53 50.70
C THR A 597 -5.62 -26.12 52.04
N GLY A 598 -4.84 -25.39 52.84
CA GLY A 598 -4.57 -25.66 54.26
C GLY A 598 -5.40 -24.76 55.18
#